data_AF-A0A7Y5HD38-F1
#
_entry.id   AF-A0A7Y5HD38-F1
#
_cell.length_a   1.000
_cell.length_b   1.000
_cell.length_c   1.000
_cell.angle_alpha   90.00
_cell.angle_beta   90.00
_cell.angle_gamma   90.00
#
_symmetry.space_group_name_H-M   'P 1'
#
loop_
_entity.id
_entity.type
_entity.pdbx_description
1 polymer ?
#
loop_
_entity_poly.entity_id
_entity_poly.type
_entity_poly.pdbx_seq_one_letter_code
_entity_poly.pdbx_strand_id
1 'polypeptide(L)'
;MLKEFVVVSWHGHTGDAGIPAVVNEVWEAKRRPGVGPGSNVDACVLDAAGKLVSWWNAMAPRPAGGRGGGMQGDALVRHWKDSLGEARRSLGLGAAGEARPVVLPGLPDGADSGVRVFTRLDDPGMPAYNAPVVELVAMGADAWKPLARPAKAGTVDAAACLPWLSKMFPGGVMERTDPDTKKVYEITGATGTLTLEPAGSAGESRFALLRGRVTLTDSGGGGFSFSGELQVVVEFRGNAAVPASLRGVFEGRYPRKGPQGSGGFEFDLTGVFEGVFAEGKDRR
;
A
#
# COMPACT_ATOMS: atom_id res chain seq x y z
N MET A 1 -23.15 16.33 13.47
CA MET A 1 -21.78 16.14 14.00
C MET A 1 -21.40 14.69 13.77
N LEU A 2 -20.37 14.41 12.97
CA LEU A 2 -19.82 13.05 12.85
C LEU A 2 -19.11 12.74 14.17
N LYS A 3 -19.44 11.61 14.81
CA LYS A 3 -18.62 11.10 15.91
C LYS A 3 -17.46 10.33 15.29
N GLU A 4 -16.25 10.80 15.54
CA GLU A 4 -15.04 10.11 15.13
C GLU A 4 -14.96 8.78 15.89
N PHE A 5 -14.69 7.70 15.17
CA PHE A 5 -14.33 6.42 15.74
C PHE A 5 -13.20 5.87 14.88
N VAL A 6 -12.24 5.19 15.52
CA VAL A 6 -11.09 4.62 14.82
C VAL A 6 -11.26 3.11 14.81
N VAL A 7 -11.23 2.51 13.62
CA VAL A 7 -11.04 1.08 13.46
C VAL A 7 -9.53 0.87 13.33
N VAL A 8 -8.93 0.24 14.34
CA VAL A 8 -7.50 -0.07 14.34
C VAL A 8 -7.29 -1.58 14.20
N SER A 9 -6.24 -1.94 13.49
CA SER A 9 -5.75 -3.32 13.41
C SER A 9 -4.34 -3.37 13.99
N TRP A 10 -4.08 -4.34 14.86
CA TRP A 10 -2.76 -4.58 15.44
C TRP A 10 -2.23 -5.92 14.95
N HIS A 11 -0.94 -5.93 14.58
CA HIS A 11 -0.22 -7.11 14.14
C HIS A 11 0.98 -7.30 15.08
N GLY A 12 0.91 -8.26 16.00
CA GLY A 12 1.97 -8.53 16.97
C GLY A 12 1.65 -9.71 17.87
N HIS A 13 2.62 -10.14 18.66
CA HIS A 13 2.52 -11.27 19.58
C HIS A 13 2.39 -10.80 21.03
N THR A 14 1.87 -11.69 21.88
CA THR A 14 1.91 -11.45 23.33
C THR A 14 3.36 -11.32 23.78
N GLY A 15 3.72 -10.16 24.34
CA GLY A 15 5.07 -9.85 24.81
C GLY A 15 5.88 -8.90 23.93
N ASP A 16 5.38 -8.51 22.75
CA ASP A 16 6.01 -7.48 21.93
C ASP A 16 6.13 -6.15 22.71
N ALA A 17 7.22 -5.41 22.50
CA ALA A 17 7.39 -4.11 23.14
C ALA A 17 6.40 -3.08 22.57
N GLY A 18 5.85 -2.22 23.43
CA GLY A 18 4.99 -1.11 22.99
C GLY A 18 3.58 -1.51 22.55
N ILE A 19 3.07 -2.69 22.94
CA ILE A 19 1.69 -3.09 22.67
C ILE A 19 0.72 -2.02 23.22
N PRO A 20 -0.18 -1.46 22.39
CA PRO A 20 -1.16 -0.48 22.86
C PRO A 20 -2.05 -1.06 23.97
N ALA A 21 -2.39 -0.24 24.98
CA ALA A 21 -3.18 -0.68 26.13
C ALA A 21 -4.51 -1.36 25.72
N VAL A 22 -5.15 -0.86 24.66
CA VAL A 22 -6.40 -1.44 24.14
C VAL A 22 -6.24 -2.85 23.57
N VAL A 23 -5.07 -3.18 22.99
CA VAL A 23 -4.79 -4.53 22.50
C VAL A 23 -4.67 -5.49 23.68
N ASN A 24 -4.02 -5.06 24.77
CA ASN A 24 -3.95 -5.84 26.00
C ASN A 24 -5.35 -6.07 26.60
N GLU A 25 -6.20 -5.04 26.63
CA GLU A 25 -7.59 -5.15 27.10
C GLU A 25 -8.40 -6.20 26.30
N VAL A 26 -8.28 -6.21 24.97
CA VAL A 26 -8.91 -7.23 24.11
C VAL A 26 -8.39 -8.63 24.43
N TRP A 27 -7.07 -8.80 24.57
CA TRP A 27 -6.47 -10.11 24.86
C TRP A 27 -6.83 -10.62 26.26
N GLU A 28 -6.90 -9.75 27.26
CA GLU A 28 -7.38 -10.12 28.60
C GLU A 28 -8.84 -10.56 28.57
N ALA A 29 -9.70 -9.85 27.83
CA ALA A 29 -11.09 -10.23 27.64
C ALA A 29 -11.22 -11.61 26.97
N LYS A 30 -10.38 -11.92 25.97
CA LYS A 30 -10.33 -13.23 25.28
C LYS A 30 -9.86 -14.38 26.15
N ARG A 31 -8.98 -14.11 27.12
CA ARG A 31 -8.48 -15.13 28.05
C ARG A 31 -9.50 -15.52 29.12
N ARG A 32 -10.65 -14.82 29.20
CA ARG A 32 -11.72 -15.17 30.15
C ARG A 32 -12.35 -16.53 29.79
N PRO A 33 -12.68 -17.36 30.79
CA PRO A 33 -13.37 -18.62 30.55
C PRO A 33 -14.67 -18.41 29.77
N GLY A 34 -14.92 -19.27 28.77
CA GLY A 34 -16.18 -19.27 27.98
C GLY A 34 -16.17 -18.46 26.68
N VAL A 35 -15.08 -17.73 26.37
CA VAL A 35 -14.99 -16.84 25.18
C VAL A 35 -14.48 -17.57 23.91
N GLY A 36 -14.10 -18.85 24.04
CA GLY A 36 -13.65 -19.70 22.91
C GLY A 36 -12.14 -19.59 22.62
N PRO A 37 -11.60 -20.39 21.68
CA PRO A 37 -10.18 -20.37 21.37
C PRO A 37 -9.77 -19.01 20.80
N GLY A 38 -8.67 -18.46 21.30
CA GLY A 38 -8.17 -17.16 20.85
C GLY A 38 -7.77 -17.17 19.38
N SER A 39 -8.27 -16.20 18.60
CA SER A 39 -7.70 -15.85 17.30
C SER A 39 -6.41 -15.03 17.50
N ASN A 40 -5.49 -15.07 16.54
CA ASN A 40 -4.35 -14.15 16.46
C ASN A 40 -4.66 -12.86 15.67
N VAL A 41 -5.88 -12.73 15.14
CA VAL A 41 -6.34 -11.54 14.40
C VAL A 41 -7.64 -11.06 15.02
N ASP A 42 -7.60 -9.85 15.58
CA ASP A 42 -8.72 -9.22 16.26
C ASP A 42 -9.10 -7.92 15.55
N ALA A 43 -10.40 -7.65 15.51
CA ALA A 43 -10.92 -6.35 15.12
C ALA A 43 -11.43 -5.65 16.37
N CYS A 44 -11.13 -4.35 16.51
CA CYS A 44 -11.64 -3.54 17.60
C CYS A 44 -12.11 -2.18 17.09
N VAL A 45 -13.08 -1.63 17.82
CA VAL A 45 -13.68 -0.33 17.56
C VAL A 45 -13.43 0.55 18.77
N LEU A 46 -12.78 1.68 18.53
CA LEU A 46 -12.48 2.68 19.55
C LEU A 46 -13.41 3.88 19.40
N ASP A 47 -13.80 4.50 20.51
CA ASP A 47 -14.43 5.82 20.48
C ASP A 47 -13.42 6.94 20.16
N ALA A 48 -13.90 8.17 20.04
CA ALA A 48 -13.08 9.35 19.76
C ALA A 48 -11.99 9.62 20.83
N ALA A 49 -12.17 9.10 22.05
CA ALA A 49 -11.18 9.22 23.13
C ALA A 49 -10.17 8.06 23.11
N GLY A 50 -10.26 7.15 22.14
CA GLY A 50 -9.40 5.96 22.03
C GLY A 50 -9.80 4.82 22.96
N LYS A 51 -10.98 4.87 23.59
CA LYS A 51 -11.46 3.82 24.49
C LYS A 51 -12.11 2.69 23.70
N LEU A 52 -11.85 1.45 24.12
CA LEU A 52 -12.48 0.26 23.53
C LEU A 52 -14.00 0.27 23.70
N VAL A 53 -14.72 0.12 22.59
CA VAL A 53 -16.19 0.03 22.57
C VAL A 53 -16.68 -1.37 22.22
N SER A 54 -16.02 -2.02 21.27
CA SER A 54 -16.33 -3.39 20.84
C SER A 54 -15.09 -4.06 20.28
N TRP A 55 -15.05 -5.39 20.34
CA TRP A 55 -14.05 -6.20 19.67
C TRP A 55 -14.64 -7.56 19.28
N TRP A 56 -14.04 -8.20 18.27
CA TRP A 56 -14.40 -9.56 17.84
C TRP A 56 -13.21 -10.25 17.16
N ASN A 57 -13.27 -11.58 17.11
CA ASN A 57 -12.33 -12.38 16.31
C ASN A 57 -12.56 -12.08 14.82
N ALA A 58 -11.55 -11.58 14.12
CA ALA A 58 -11.64 -11.18 12.72
C ALA A 58 -11.98 -12.34 11.79
N MET A 59 -11.59 -13.57 12.16
CA MET A 59 -11.75 -14.78 11.33
C MET A 59 -12.91 -15.69 11.77
N ALA A 60 -13.65 -15.29 12.81
CA ALA A 60 -14.70 -16.04 13.53
C ALA A 60 -14.28 -17.44 14.05
N PRO A 61 -14.81 -17.89 15.20
CA PRO A 61 -14.53 -19.24 15.69
C PRO A 61 -15.13 -20.31 14.76
N ARG A 62 -14.36 -21.38 14.55
CA ARG A 62 -14.73 -22.54 13.74
C ARG A 62 -15.99 -23.22 14.29
N PRO A 63 -16.97 -23.61 13.44
CA PRO A 63 -18.00 -24.56 13.86
C PRO A 63 -17.35 -25.88 14.28
N ALA A 64 -17.74 -26.44 15.43
CA ALA A 64 -17.12 -27.65 15.96
C ALA A 64 -17.08 -28.78 14.90
N GLY A 65 -15.87 -29.22 14.52
CA GLY A 65 -15.66 -30.41 13.66
C GLY A 65 -14.82 -30.28 12.37
N GLY A 66 -14.76 -29.13 11.66
CA GLY A 66 -14.24 -29.14 10.26
C GLY A 66 -12.73 -28.90 10.02
N ARG A 67 -11.92 -29.90 9.64
CA ARG A 67 -10.47 -29.70 9.36
C ARG A 67 -10.26 -28.70 8.21
N GLY A 68 -9.68 -27.52 8.46
CA GLY A 68 -9.42 -26.47 7.45
C GLY A 68 -9.64 -25.06 8.02
N GLY A 69 -9.18 -24.02 7.31
CA GLY A 69 -9.11 -22.60 7.75
C GLY A 69 -10.44 -21.96 8.19
N GLY A 70 -10.37 -20.76 8.79
CA GLY A 70 -11.52 -20.01 9.36
C GLY A 70 -12.68 -19.73 8.39
N MET A 71 -13.70 -18.97 8.81
CA MET A 71 -14.83 -18.65 7.92
C MET A 71 -14.33 -18.01 6.62
N GLN A 72 -14.89 -18.43 5.48
CA GLN A 72 -14.55 -17.91 4.15
C GLN A 72 -15.78 -17.32 3.45
N GLY A 73 -15.53 -16.43 2.49
CA GLY A 73 -16.56 -15.86 1.61
C GLY A 73 -17.68 -15.15 2.37
N ASP A 74 -18.92 -15.37 1.95
CA ASP A 74 -20.11 -14.67 2.46
C ASP A 74 -20.37 -14.86 3.95
N ALA A 75 -19.91 -15.97 4.54
CA ALA A 75 -20.02 -16.19 5.99
C ALA A 75 -19.14 -15.20 6.77
N LEU A 76 -17.90 -14.98 6.30
CA LEU A 76 -17.00 -14.01 6.89
C LEU A 76 -17.55 -12.58 6.72
N VAL A 77 -18.07 -12.26 5.53
CA VAL A 77 -18.68 -10.95 5.27
C VAL A 77 -19.86 -10.68 6.19
N ARG A 78 -20.75 -11.67 6.41
CA ARG A 78 -21.88 -11.53 7.34
C ARG A 78 -21.41 -11.35 8.77
N HIS A 79 -20.48 -12.16 9.24
CA HIS A 79 -19.88 -12.04 10.57
C HIS A 79 -19.33 -10.62 10.83
N TRP A 80 -18.60 -10.07 9.86
CA TRP A 80 -18.10 -8.70 9.93
C TRP A 80 -19.21 -7.65 9.95
N LYS A 81 -20.22 -7.79 9.08
CA LYS A 81 -21.37 -6.87 9.05
C LYS A 81 -22.15 -6.88 10.36
N ASP A 82 -22.38 -8.05 10.93
CA ASP A 82 -23.12 -8.21 12.19
C ASP A 82 -22.34 -7.60 13.37
N SER A 83 -21.04 -7.91 13.46
CA SER A 83 -20.16 -7.39 14.50
C SER A 83 -19.99 -5.86 14.42
N LEU A 84 -19.85 -5.32 13.20
CA LEU A 84 -19.84 -3.87 12.97
C LEU A 84 -21.19 -3.23 13.30
N GLY A 85 -22.29 -3.90 12.98
CA GLY A 85 -23.65 -3.46 13.31
C GLY A 85 -23.86 -3.37 14.81
N GLU A 86 -23.34 -4.31 15.58
CA GLU A 86 -23.36 -4.29 17.05
C GLU A 86 -22.50 -3.16 17.61
N ALA A 87 -21.25 -3.03 17.17
CA ALA A 87 -20.36 -1.94 17.58
C ALA A 87 -20.99 -0.56 17.30
N ARG A 88 -21.64 -0.41 16.14
CA ARG A 88 -22.34 0.82 15.74
C ARG A 88 -23.51 1.14 16.67
N ARG A 89 -24.28 0.14 17.11
CA ARG A 89 -25.33 0.32 18.12
C ARG A 89 -24.75 0.75 19.46
N SER A 90 -23.65 0.14 19.91
CA SER A 90 -22.95 0.51 21.16
C SER A 90 -22.42 1.94 21.14
N LEU A 91 -22.01 2.45 19.98
CA LEU A 91 -21.61 3.85 19.79
C LEU A 91 -22.79 4.84 19.71
N GLY A 92 -24.03 4.34 19.64
CA GLY A 92 -25.23 5.16 19.43
C GLY A 92 -25.24 5.86 18.07
N LEU A 93 -24.64 5.25 17.04
CA LEU A 93 -24.60 5.81 15.69
C LEU A 93 -25.89 5.45 14.94
N GLY A 94 -26.52 6.47 14.34
CA GLY A 94 -27.71 6.32 13.48
C GLY A 94 -27.44 5.50 12.21
N ALA A 95 -28.42 5.42 11.28
CA ALA A 95 -28.31 4.75 9.97
C ALA A 95 -26.94 5.01 9.30
N ALA A 96 -26.37 4.00 8.63
CA ALA A 96 -25.17 4.23 7.81
C ALA A 96 -25.58 5.24 6.74
N GLY A 97 -24.83 6.35 6.65
CA GLY A 97 -25.02 7.30 5.56
C GLY A 97 -24.71 6.66 4.21
N GLU A 98 -25.03 7.39 3.13
CA GLU A 98 -24.65 6.96 1.79
C GLU A 98 -23.14 6.71 1.69
N ALA A 99 -22.78 5.70 0.88
CA ALA A 99 -21.39 5.39 0.60
C ALA A 99 -20.70 6.63 0.04
N ARG A 100 -19.67 7.11 0.74
CA ARG A 100 -18.86 8.21 0.23
C ARG A 100 -17.93 7.68 -0.85
N PRO A 101 -17.67 8.46 -1.91
CA PRO A 101 -16.65 8.09 -2.89
C PRO A 101 -15.30 7.91 -2.19
N VAL A 102 -14.53 6.92 -2.66
CA VAL A 102 -13.16 6.71 -2.20
C VAL A 102 -12.34 7.94 -2.61
N VAL A 103 -11.74 8.61 -1.62
CA VAL A 103 -10.85 9.74 -1.85
C VAL A 103 -9.43 9.22 -1.89
N LEU A 104 -8.74 9.44 -3.01
CA LEU A 104 -7.32 9.10 -3.14
C LEU A 104 -6.47 10.08 -2.32
N PRO A 105 -5.28 9.66 -1.83
CA PRO A 105 -4.36 10.57 -1.15
C PRO A 105 -4.05 11.80 -2.02
N GLY A 106 -4.24 12.98 -1.43
CA GLY A 106 -3.89 14.28 -2.01
C GLY A 106 -2.52 14.75 -1.55
N LEU A 107 -1.96 15.76 -2.22
CA LEU A 107 -0.66 16.35 -1.85
C LEU A 107 -0.68 16.81 -0.39
N PRO A 108 0.37 16.49 0.39
CA PRO A 108 0.50 17.00 1.74
C PRO A 108 0.68 18.53 1.71
N ASP A 109 0.32 19.20 2.81
CA ASP A 109 0.43 20.65 2.92
C ASP A 109 1.86 21.13 2.58
N GLY A 110 1.94 22.13 1.68
CA GLY A 110 3.20 22.70 1.23
C GLY A 110 3.89 21.95 0.08
N ALA A 111 3.39 20.79 -0.35
CA ALA A 111 3.90 20.11 -1.54
C ALA A 111 3.26 20.63 -2.82
N ASP A 112 4.10 21.01 -3.79
CA ASP A 112 3.65 21.49 -5.11
C ASP A 112 3.40 20.37 -6.13
N SER A 113 3.99 19.19 -5.88
CA SER A 113 3.90 18.05 -6.78
C SER A 113 4.26 16.74 -6.09
N GLY A 114 3.89 15.62 -6.71
CA GLY A 114 4.16 14.28 -6.22
C GLY A 114 3.87 13.20 -7.26
N VAL A 115 4.08 11.95 -6.90
CA VAL A 115 3.70 10.77 -7.67
C VAL A 115 2.82 9.87 -6.80
N ARG A 116 1.61 9.58 -7.28
CA ARG A 116 0.79 8.49 -6.76
C ARG A 116 1.27 7.18 -7.34
N VAL A 117 1.45 6.20 -6.47
CA VAL A 117 1.90 4.86 -6.80
C VAL A 117 0.80 3.88 -6.42
N PHE A 118 0.27 3.18 -7.40
CA PHE A 118 -0.73 2.14 -7.22
C PHE A 118 -0.02 0.80 -7.38
N THR A 119 -0.02 -0.02 -6.34
CA THR A 119 0.65 -1.33 -6.37
C THR A 119 -0.37 -2.44 -6.16
N ARG A 120 -0.32 -3.45 -7.03
CA ARG A 120 -1.14 -4.66 -6.94
C ARG A 120 -0.26 -5.89 -7.13
N LEU A 121 -0.48 -6.91 -6.29
CA LEU A 121 0.09 -8.25 -6.47
C LEU A 121 -1.01 -9.19 -6.93
N ASP A 122 -0.83 -9.86 -8.06
CA ASP A 122 -1.78 -10.87 -8.54
C ASP A 122 -1.43 -12.24 -7.93
N ASP A 123 -1.97 -12.50 -6.75
CA ASP A 123 -1.85 -13.78 -6.06
C ASP A 123 -3.21 -14.49 -6.04
N PRO A 124 -3.40 -15.55 -6.87
CA PRO A 124 -4.64 -16.31 -6.91
C PRO A 124 -5.03 -16.93 -5.56
N GLY A 125 -4.05 -17.23 -4.69
CA GLY A 125 -4.26 -17.77 -3.36
C GLY A 125 -4.63 -16.73 -2.32
N MET A 126 -4.41 -15.44 -2.60
CA MET A 126 -4.70 -14.32 -1.70
C MET A 126 -5.43 -13.17 -2.44
N PRO A 127 -6.72 -13.34 -2.79
CA PRO A 127 -7.48 -12.32 -3.54
C PRO A 127 -7.52 -10.93 -2.89
N ALA A 128 -7.32 -10.84 -1.57
CA ALA A 128 -7.22 -9.55 -0.88
C ALA A 128 -6.03 -8.69 -1.36
N TYR A 129 -4.95 -9.31 -1.84
CA TYR A 129 -3.77 -8.61 -2.36
C TYR A 129 -3.99 -8.03 -3.77
N ASN A 130 -5.10 -8.40 -4.42
CA ASN A 130 -5.52 -7.80 -5.68
C ASN A 130 -6.10 -6.39 -5.50
N ALA A 131 -6.45 -6.00 -4.26
CA ALA A 131 -6.85 -4.62 -3.97
C ALA A 131 -5.62 -3.71 -4.06
N PRO A 132 -5.63 -2.68 -4.92
CA PRO A 132 -4.46 -1.82 -5.09
C PRO A 132 -4.21 -1.01 -3.83
N VAL A 133 -2.95 -0.99 -3.38
CA VAL A 133 -2.47 -0.03 -2.38
C VAL A 133 -2.11 1.25 -3.10
N VAL A 134 -2.52 2.39 -2.54
CA VAL A 134 -2.23 3.71 -3.10
C VAL A 134 -1.38 4.51 -2.13
N GLU A 135 -0.16 4.80 -2.54
CA GLU A 135 0.78 5.65 -1.82
C GLU A 135 0.99 6.95 -2.58
N LEU A 136 1.27 8.05 -1.87
CA LEU A 136 1.66 9.32 -2.48
C LEU A 136 3.03 9.74 -2.00
N VAL A 137 3.92 10.02 -2.95
CA VAL A 137 5.25 10.56 -2.67
C VAL A 137 5.30 12.01 -3.10
N ALA A 138 5.47 12.92 -2.14
CA ALA A 138 5.75 14.31 -2.45
C ALA A 138 7.10 14.44 -3.16
N MET A 139 7.14 15.19 -4.25
CA MET A 139 8.30 15.35 -5.12
C MET A 139 8.73 16.82 -5.15
N GLY A 140 9.91 17.09 -4.61
CA GLY A 140 10.58 18.37 -4.73
C GLY A 140 11.17 18.59 -6.13
N ALA A 141 11.59 19.82 -6.43
CA ALA A 141 12.15 20.19 -7.73
C ALA A 141 13.34 19.30 -8.16
N ASP A 142 14.21 18.94 -7.22
CA ASP A 142 15.39 18.11 -7.48
C ASP A 142 15.04 16.69 -7.90
N ALA A 143 13.97 16.12 -7.33
CA ALA A 143 13.52 14.77 -7.64
C ALA A 143 12.96 14.65 -9.07
N TRP A 144 12.61 15.76 -9.71
CA TRP A 144 12.16 15.81 -11.11
C TRP A 144 13.30 15.96 -12.12
N LYS A 145 14.50 16.40 -11.70
CA LYS A 145 15.64 16.63 -12.61
C LYS A 145 16.00 15.43 -13.48
N PRO A 146 15.99 14.17 -13.00
CA PRO A 146 16.28 13.01 -13.84
C PRO A 146 15.28 12.82 -14.98
N LEU A 147 14.09 13.40 -14.85
CA LEU A 147 12.99 13.33 -15.83
C LEU A 147 12.84 14.64 -16.61
N ALA A 148 13.87 15.50 -16.62
CA ALA A 148 13.82 16.74 -17.36
C ALA A 148 13.69 16.49 -18.87
N ARG A 149 13.08 17.44 -19.59
CA ARG A 149 12.78 17.31 -21.03
C ARG A 149 14.04 16.94 -21.83
N PRO A 150 14.11 15.74 -22.44
CA PRO A 150 15.25 15.36 -23.26
C PRO A 150 15.21 16.07 -24.62
N ALA A 151 16.37 16.50 -25.12
CA ALA A 151 16.52 16.93 -26.52
C ALA A 151 16.85 15.74 -27.46
N LYS A 152 17.44 14.69 -26.91
CA LYS A 152 17.80 13.43 -27.57
C LYS A 152 17.72 12.29 -26.56
N ALA A 153 17.74 11.05 -27.01
CA ALA A 153 17.82 9.89 -26.12
C ALA A 153 19.02 10.02 -25.18
N GLY A 154 18.78 9.72 -23.90
CA GLY A 154 19.77 9.75 -22.83
C GLY A 154 19.50 8.66 -21.80
N THR A 155 20.46 8.52 -20.89
CA THR A 155 20.40 7.51 -19.84
C THR A 155 19.98 8.13 -18.52
N VAL A 156 19.11 7.44 -17.80
CA VAL A 156 18.71 7.76 -16.43
C VAL A 156 19.02 6.54 -15.56
N ASP A 157 19.79 6.74 -14.49
CA ASP A 157 20.00 5.70 -13.48
C ASP A 157 18.67 5.44 -12.74
N ALA A 158 18.26 4.19 -12.62
CA ALA A 158 17.07 3.82 -11.87
C ALA A 158 17.11 4.29 -10.41
N ALA A 159 18.30 4.40 -9.81
CA ALA A 159 18.49 4.95 -8.47
C ALA A 159 17.97 6.40 -8.35
N ALA A 160 18.02 7.18 -9.43
CA ALA A 160 17.50 8.54 -9.46
C ALA A 160 15.96 8.59 -9.38
N CYS A 161 15.28 7.48 -9.68
CA CYS A 161 13.84 7.31 -9.58
C CYS A 161 13.39 6.65 -8.27
N LEU A 162 14.33 6.30 -7.38
CA LEU A 162 14.05 5.64 -6.10
C LEU A 162 12.99 6.33 -5.22
N PRO A 163 12.89 7.68 -5.13
CA PRO A 163 11.92 8.32 -4.25
C PRO A 163 10.50 7.78 -4.40
N TRP A 164 10.03 7.61 -5.64
CA TRP A 164 8.71 7.07 -5.93
C TRP A 164 8.71 5.56 -6.21
N LEU A 165 9.79 5.00 -6.78
CA LEU A 165 9.91 3.54 -6.94
C LEU A 165 9.98 2.80 -5.60
N SER A 166 10.39 3.47 -4.52
CA SER A 166 10.41 2.87 -3.18
C SER A 166 9.03 2.43 -2.67
N LYS A 167 7.95 2.91 -3.29
CA LYS A 167 6.56 2.53 -2.97
C LYS A 167 6.03 1.36 -3.79
N MET A 168 6.88 0.76 -4.62
CA MET A 168 6.58 -0.46 -5.38
C MET A 168 6.64 -1.70 -4.51
N PHE A 169 5.88 -1.74 -3.41
CA PHE A 169 5.74 -2.92 -2.57
C PHE A 169 4.27 -3.31 -2.48
N PRO A 170 3.94 -4.61 -2.56
CA PRO A 170 2.58 -5.06 -2.34
C PRO A 170 2.22 -5.00 -0.85
N GLY A 171 1.11 -4.34 -0.51
CA GLY A 171 0.62 -4.33 0.87
C GLY A 171 0.13 -5.71 1.30
N GLY A 172 0.27 -6.01 2.60
CA GLY A 172 -0.20 -7.26 3.20
C GLY A 172 0.79 -8.43 3.13
N VAL A 173 1.91 -8.30 2.41
CA VAL A 173 2.95 -9.34 2.36
C VAL A 173 3.77 -9.33 3.66
N MET A 174 3.45 -10.26 4.56
CA MET A 174 4.07 -10.35 5.89
C MET A 174 5.51 -10.89 5.85
N GLU A 175 5.92 -11.59 4.79
CA GLU A 175 7.24 -12.24 4.70
C GLU A 175 8.42 -11.27 4.68
N ARG A 176 8.16 -10.00 4.35
CA ARG A 176 9.15 -8.91 4.35
C ARG A 176 8.92 -7.95 5.49
N THR A 177 8.70 -8.51 6.69
CA THR A 177 8.56 -7.76 7.93
C THR A 177 9.69 -8.14 8.88
N ASP A 178 10.26 -7.14 9.55
CA ASP A 178 11.24 -7.34 10.61
C ASP A 178 10.61 -8.16 11.76
N PRO A 179 11.21 -9.31 12.13
CA PRO A 179 10.63 -10.18 13.15
C PRO A 179 10.64 -9.55 14.55
N ASP A 180 11.49 -8.56 14.82
CA ASP A 180 11.60 -7.93 16.13
C ASP A 180 10.74 -6.66 16.17
N THR A 181 10.87 -5.79 15.17
CA THR A 181 10.17 -4.49 15.15
C THR A 181 8.77 -4.55 14.54
N LYS A 182 8.44 -5.65 13.85
CA LYS A 182 7.18 -5.83 13.10
C LYS A 182 6.94 -4.77 12.01
N LYS A 183 7.97 -4.01 11.64
CA LYS A 183 7.92 -3.04 10.54
C LYS A 183 8.21 -3.74 9.22
N VAL A 184 7.48 -3.34 8.18
CA VAL A 184 7.75 -3.79 6.81
C VAL A 184 9.12 -3.27 6.39
N TYR A 185 9.92 -4.11 5.75
CA TYR A 185 11.20 -3.70 5.18
C TYR A 185 10.95 -2.74 4.02
N GLU A 186 11.59 -1.58 4.09
CA GLU A 186 11.42 -0.54 3.08
C GLU A 186 12.27 -0.87 1.85
N ILE A 187 11.78 -0.51 0.66
CA ILE A 187 12.58 -0.52 -0.55
C ILE A 187 13.62 0.60 -0.46
N THR A 188 14.88 0.24 -0.37
CA THR A 188 16.00 1.16 -0.12
C THR A 188 16.95 1.30 -1.32
N GLY A 189 16.79 0.45 -2.34
CA GLY A 189 17.64 0.48 -3.52
C GLY A 189 16.86 0.25 -4.80
N ALA A 190 17.30 0.93 -5.84
CA ALA A 190 16.90 0.71 -7.22
C ALA A 190 18.15 0.69 -8.09
N THR A 191 18.29 -0.31 -8.94
CA THR A 191 19.39 -0.44 -9.90
C THR A 191 18.84 -0.73 -11.28
N GLY A 192 19.56 -0.31 -12.31
CA GLY A 192 19.14 -0.44 -13.70
C GLY A 192 19.44 0.82 -14.50
N THR A 193 19.43 0.66 -15.82
CA THR A 193 19.74 1.73 -16.76
C THR A 193 18.50 1.99 -17.60
N LEU A 194 17.88 3.14 -17.39
CA LEU A 194 16.68 3.55 -18.11
C LEU A 194 17.06 4.43 -19.30
N THR A 195 16.32 4.32 -20.38
CA THR A 195 16.40 5.22 -21.54
C THR A 195 15.30 6.25 -21.43
N LEU A 196 15.65 7.53 -21.45
CA LEU A 196 14.72 8.65 -21.57
C LEU A 196 14.90 9.30 -22.94
N GLU A 197 13.85 9.29 -23.76
CA GLU A 197 13.91 9.83 -25.13
C GLU A 197 12.70 10.69 -25.48
N PRO A 198 12.85 11.69 -26.38
CA PRO A 198 11.71 12.44 -26.90
C PRO A 198 10.69 11.51 -27.58
N ALA A 199 9.41 11.70 -27.29
CA ALA A 199 8.30 10.86 -27.76
C ALA A 199 7.24 11.65 -28.54
N GLY A 200 7.66 12.72 -29.22
CA GLY A 200 6.79 13.55 -30.06
C GLY A 200 6.11 14.70 -29.32
N SER A 201 5.10 15.29 -29.97
CA SER A 201 4.42 16.50 -29.52
C SER A 201 2.98 16.55 -29.98
N ALA A 202 2.10 17.14 -29.17
CA ALA A 202 0.72 17.43 -29.54
C ALA A 202 0.34 18.83 -29.02
N GLY A 203 0.07 19.77 -29.92
CA GLY A 203 -0.17 21.17 -29.57
C GLY A 203 1.00 21.78 -28.78
N GLU A 204 0.70 22.34 -27.61
CA GLU A 204 1.70 22.90 -26.68
C GLU A 204 2.42 21.83 -25.85
N SER A 205 1.96 20.58 -25.89
CA SER A 205 2.56 19.50 -25.13
C SER A 205 3.72 18.86 -25.89
N ARG A 206 4.77 18.51 -25.16
CA ARG A 206 5.91 17.70 -25.59
C ARG A 206 5.97 16.46 -24.71
N PHE A 207 6.31 15.33 -25.30
CA PHE A 207 6.34 14.05 -24.58
C PHE A 207 7.74 13.47 -24.57
N ALA A 208 8.05 12.74 -23.51
CA ALA A 208 9.20 11.85 -23.44
C ALA A 208 8.77 10.48 -22.92
N LEU A 209 9.48 9.45 -23.36
CA LEU A 209 9.31 8.08 -22.88
C LEU A 209 10.55 7.69 -22.06
N LEU A 210 10.33 7.37 -20.79
CA LEU A 210 11.29 6.69 -19.93
C LEU A 210 10.99 5.20 -19.96
N ARG A 211 11.96 4.35 -20.30
CA ARG A 211 11.77 2.90 -20.28
C ARG A 211 13.02 2.13 -19.88
N GLY A 212 12.81 0.96 -19.30
CA GLY A 212 13.86 -0.03 -19.07
C GLY A 212 13.59 -0.89 -17.85
N ARG A 213 14.49 -1.85 -17.65
CA ARG A 213 14.39 -2.77 -16.51
C ARG A 213 14.94 -2.15 -15.25
N VAL A 214 14.19 -2.29 -14.16
CA VAL A 214 14.59 -1.88 -12.81
C VAL A 214 14.64 -3.10 -11.90
N THR A 215 15.64 -3.14 -11.03
CA THR A 215 15.73 -4.10 -9.93
C THR A 215 15.67 -3.33 -8.60
N LEU A 216 14.74 -3.71 -7.75
CA LEU A 216 14.49 -3.12 -6.44
C LEU A 216 15.00 -4.03 -5.33
N THR A 217 15.56 -3.44 -4.27
CA THR A 217 16.06 -4.13 -3.06
C THR A 217 15.49 -3.51 -1.81
N ASP A 218 15.34 -4.29 -0.74
CA ASP A 218 14.80 -3.81 0.53
C ASP A 218 15.85 -3.76 1.67
N SER A 219 15.43 -3.24 2.82
CA SER A 219 16.25 -3.11 4.02
C SER A 219 16.43 -4.40 4.82
N GLY A 220 15.79 -5.51 4.43
CA GLY A 220 15.58 -6.68 5.28
C GLY A 220 16.74 -7.65 5.43
N GLY A 221 17.92 -7.28 4.94
CA GLY A 221 19.06 -8.18 4.83
C GLY A 221 18.80 -9.39 3.93
N GLY A 222 19.85 -10.18 3.64
CA GLY A 222 19.71 -11.43 2.89
C GLY A 222 19.55 -11.29 1.37
N GLY A 223 19.81 -10.11 0.80
CA GLY A 223 19.91 -9.93 -0.66
C GLY A 223 18.58 -10.05 -1.41
N PHE A 224 17.45 -9.79 -0.74
CA PHE A 224 16.15 -9.76 -1.40
C PHE A 224 16.13 -8.72 -2.51
N SER A 225 15.64 -9.14 -3.68
CA SER A 225 15.41 -8.24 -4.81
C SER A 225 14.30 -8.76 -5.70
N PHE A 226 13.72 -7.86 -6.47
CA PHE A 226 12.82 -8.19 -7.57
C PHE A 226 12.97 -7.19 -8.70
N SER A 227 12.59 -7.61 -9.91
CA SER A 227 12.75 -6.76 -11.10
C SER A 227 11.46 -6.68 -11.90
N GLY A 228 11.37 -5.63 -12.71
CA GLY A 228 10.31 -5.44 -13.68
C GLY A 228 10.69 -4.43 -14.74
N GLU A 229 9.87 -4.37 -15.78
CA GLU A 229 9.96 -3.39 -16.86
C GLU A 229 9.19 -2.14 -16.46
N LEU A 230 9.86 -1.00 -16.49
CA LEU A 230 9.29 0.31 -16.24
C LEU A 230 9.04 1.01 -17.57
N GLN A 231 7.85 1.59 -17.75
CA GLN A 231 7.51 2.44 -18.88
C GLN A 231 6.73 3.66 -18.39
N VAL A 232 7.23 4.85 -18.67
CA VAL A 232 6.63 6.11 -18.18
C VAL A 232 6.61 7.13 -19.32
N VAL A 233 5.42 7.68 -19.57
CA VAL A 233 5.23 8.86 -20.42
C VAL A 233 5.26 10.10 -19.53
N VAL A 234 6.14 11.02 -19.90
CA VAL A 234 6.31 12.31 -19.24
C VAL A 234 5.87 13.40 -20.19
N GLU A 235 4.96 14.27 -19.74
CA GLU A 235 4.48 15.41 -20.51
C GLU A 235 5.13 16.70 -20.00
N PHE A 236 5.48 17.58 -20.92
CA PHE A 236 5.98 18.93 -20.67
C PHE A 236 5.10 19.93 -21.41
N ARG A 237 4.81 21.07 -20.78
CA ARG A 237 4.09 22.17 -21.43
C ARG A 237 5.08 23.21 -21.97
N GLY A 238 4.90 23.59 -23.23
CA GLY A 238 5.75 24.58 -23.90
C GLY A 238 7.23 24.23 -23.84
N ASN A 239 8.01 25.13 -23.25
CA ASN A 239 9.46 24.99 -23.07
C ASN A 239 9.89 24.62 -21.65
N ALA A 240 8.93 24.23 -20.79
CA ALA A 240 9.24 23.83 -19.43
C ALA A 240 10.20 22.63 -19.40
N ALA A 241 11.23 22.72 -18.56
CA ALA A 241 12.14 21.61 -18.31
C ALA A 241 11.55 20.58 -17.34
N VAL A 242 10.61 21.00 -16.49
CA VAL A 242 9.98 20.18 -15.46
C VAL A 242 8.70 19.55 -16.00
N PRO A 243 8.39 18.29 -15.65
CA PRO A 243 7.14 17.64 -16.04
C PRO A 243 5.89 18.42 -15.63
N ALA A 244 4.89 18.42 -16.50
CA ALA A 244 3.53 18.86 -16.25
C ALA A 244 2.58 17.69 -15.94
N SER A 245 2.90 16.50 -16.46
CA SER A 245 2.25 15.25 -16.07
C SER A 245 3.21 14.07 -16.20
N LEU A 246 2.90 12.99 -15.48
CA LEU A 246 3.63 11.73 -15.54
C LEU A 246 2.60 10.60 -15.46
N ARG A 247 2.69 9.62 -16.36
CA ARG A 247 1.89 8.40 -16.29
C ARG A 247 2.76 7.21 -16.67
N GLY A 248 2.69 6.13 -15.91
CA GLY A 248 3.50 4.97 -16.23
C GLY A 248 3.02 3.68 -15.61
N VAL A 249 3.68 2.60 -16.01
CA VAL A 249 3.46 1.25 -15.52
C VAL A 249 4.79 0.60 -15.17
N PHE A 250 4.79 -0.22 -14.13
CA PHE A 250 5.82 -1.19 -13.83
C PHE A 250 5.20 -2.58 -13.90
N GLU A 251 5.80 -3.48 -14.66
CA GLU A 251 5.38 -4.88 -14.78
C GLU A 251 6.54 -5.76 -14.35
N GLY A 252 6.41 -6.40 -13.19
CA GLY A 252 7.47 -7.22 -12.63
C GLY A 252 6.96 -8.47 -11.96
N ARG A 253 7.90 -9.20 -11.35
CA ARG A 253 7.61 -10.42 -10.59
C ARG A 253 8.13 -10.30 -9.19
N TYR A 254 7.25 -10.52 -8.22
CA TYR A 254 7.57 -10.46 -6.81
C TYR A 254 7.81 -11.88 -6.26
N PRO A 255 9.00 -12.17 -5.70
CA PRO A 255 9.30 -13.48 -5.14
C PRO A 255 8.71 -13.63 -3.74
N ARG A 256 7.98 -14.70 -3.51
CA ARG A 256 7.51 -15.15 -2.19
C ARG A 256 8.19 -16.46 -1.81
N LYS A 257 8.51 -16.60 -0.52
CA LYS A 257 9.00 -17.88 0.00
C LYS A 257 7.82 -18.84 0.12
N GLY A 258 7.95 -20.04 -0.43
CA GLY A 258 7.00 -21.10 -0.16
C GLY A 258 7.06 -21.56 1.31
N PRO A 259 6.04 -22.30 1.78
CA PRO A 259 6.13 -23.09 3.01
C PRO A 259 7.44 -23.90 3.07
N GLN A 260 7.95 -24.15 4.28
CA GLN A 260 9.19 -24.93 4.48
C GLN A 260 9.25 -26.17 3.58
N GLY A 261 10.26 -26.24 2.71
CA GLY A 261 10.49 -27.36 1.79
C GLY A 261 9.86 -27.22 0.40
N SER A 262 8.98 -26.25 0.17
CA SER A 262 8.55 -25.86 -1.17
C SER A 262 9.44 -24.71 -1.68
N GLY A 263 9.78 -24.73 -2.98
CA GLY A 263 10.57 -23.66 -3.60
C GLY A 263 9.89 -22.28 -3.47
N GLY A 264 10.60 -21.23 -3.90
CA GLY A 264 10.00 -19.89 -4.02
C GLY A 264 8.92 -19.86 -5.10
N PHE A 265 7.92 -19.01 -4.92
CA PHE A 265 6.92 -18.67 -5.93
C PHE A 265 7.16 -17.26 -6.43
N GLU A 266 6.83 -16.98 -7.68
CA GLU A 266 6.81 -15.63 -8.23
C GLU A 266 5.38 -15.27 -8.59
N PHE A 267 4.97 -14.06 -8.22
CA PHE A 267 3.65 -13.52 -8.54
C PHE A 267 3.81 -12.24 -9.33
N ASP A 268 2.87 -11.99 -10.24
CA ASP A 268 2.91 -10.77 -11.05
C ASP A 268 2.64 -9.56 -10.16
N LEU A 269 3.51 -8.56 -10.26
CA LEU A 269 3.43 -7.30 -9.54
C LEU A 269 3.25 -6.19 -10.56
N THR A 270 2.14 -5.47 -10.45
CA THR A 270 1.85 -4.31 -11.29
C THR A 270 1.90 -3.04 -10.46
N GLY A 271 2.67 -2.08 -10.95
CA GLY A 271 2.70 -0.71 -10.47
C GLY A 271 2.08 0.23 -11.50
N VAL A 272 1.25 1.18 -11.09
CA VAL A 272 0.84 2.31 -11.92
C VAL A 272 1.29 3.60 -11.26
N PHE A 273 1.83 4.51 -12.06
CA PHE A 273 2.35 5.79 -11.61
C PHE A 273 1.52 6.93 -12.20
N GLU A 274 1.21 7.90 -11.36
CA GLU A 274 0.49 9.11 -11.78
C GLU A 274 1.10 10.34 -11.10
N GLY A 275 1.57 11.30 -11.89
CA GLY A 275 2.02 12.59 -11.41
C GLY A 275 0.85 13.44 -10.92
N VAL A 276 0.95 13.98 -9.71
CA VAL A 276 -0.01 14.92 -9.12
C VAL A 276 0.67 16.27 -8.94
N PHE A 277 0.01 17.33 -9.36
CA PHE A 277 0.53 18.69 -9.31
C PHE A 277 -0.53 19.60 -8.72
N ALA A 278 -0.12 20.54 -7.86
CA ALA A 278 -1.05 21.51 -7.28
C ALA A 278 -1.69 22.36 -8.39
N GLU A 279 -3.02 22.52 -8.35
CA GLU A 279 -3.75 23.39 -9.28
C GLU A 279 -3.34 24.86 -9.08
N GLY A 280 -3.13 25.60 -10.17
CA GLY A 280 -3.05 27.07 -10.12
C GLY A 280 -1.65 27.69 -9.97
N LYS A 281 -0.57 26.92 -9.87
CA LYS A 281 0.77 27.47 -10.20
C LYS A 281 0.99 27.33 -11.69
N ASP A 282 0.56 28.34 -12.44
CA ASP A 282 1.01 28.64 -13.81
C ASP A 282 2.55 28.56 -13.82
N ARG A 283 3.10 27.40 -14.16
CA ARG A 283 4.53 27.21 -14.41
C ARG A 283 4.80 27.72 -15.83
N ARG A 284 4.70 29.04 -15.99
CA ARG A 284 5.20 29.75 -17.18
C ARG A 284 6.72 29.81 -17.14
#